data_AF-A0A519JSJ2-F1
#
_entry.id   AF-A0A519JSJ2-F1
#
_cell.length_a   1.000
_cell.length_b   1.000
_cell.length_c   1.000
_cell.angle_alpha   90.00
_cell.angle_beta   90.00
_cell.angle_gamma   90.00
#
_symmetry.space_group_name_H-M   'P 1'
#
loop_
_entity.id
_entity.type
_entity.pdbx_description
1 polymer ?
#
loop_
_entity_poly.entity_id
_entity_poly.type
_entity_poly.pdbx_seq_one_letter_code
_entity_poly.pdbx_strand_id
1 'polypeptide(L)'
;VNRAEKVSLTIAAVVTDVMVNGNLVIQGRQEVRTNREVRELTVAGIVRPEDISSANTINHTQIAEARISYGGRGDITRVQGAPAVQSLVERFSPF
;
A
#
# COMPACT_ATOMS: atom_id res chain seq x y z
N VAL A 1 13.13 -21.44 -2.64
CA VAL A 1 13.29 -20.42 -3.70
C VAL A 1 12.99 -19.04 -3.12
N ASN A 2 14.02 -18.27 -2.73
CA ASN A 2 13.82 -16.90 -2.24
C ASN A 2 13.97 -15.94 -3.42
N ARG A 3 12.85 -15.40 -3.91
CA ARG A 3 12.88 -14.28 -4.87
C ARG A 3 13.01 -12.99 -4.08
N ALA A 4 14.22 -12.45 -4.01
CA ALA A 4 14.46 -11.09 -3.55
C ALA A 4 14.39 -10.16 -4.77
N GLU A 5 13.26 -9.52 -4.99
CA GLU A 5 13.14 -8.46 -6.01
C GLU A 5 13.49 -7.12 -5.37
N LYS A 6 14.58 -6.50 -5.82
CA LYS A 6 14.99 -5.16 -5.39
C LYS A 6 14.29 -4.14 -6.27
N VAL A 7 13.37 -3.38 -5.68
CA VAL A 7 12.61 -2.33 -6.37
C VAL A 7 13.11 -0.97 -5.88
N SER A 8 13.71 -0.19 -6.79
CA SER A 8 14.21 1.18 -6.49
C SER A 8 13.25 2.20 -7.08
N LEU A 9 12.57 2.97 -6.23
CA LEU A 9 11.56 3.94 -6.64
C LEU A 9 11.76 5.25 -5.88
N THR A 10 11.42 6.35 -6.55
CA THR A 10 11.37 7.68 -5.95
C THR A 10 9.97 8.23 -6.15
N ILE A 11 9.35 8.67 -5.05
CA ILE A 11 7.98 9.17 -5.02
C ILE A 11 7.96 10.50 -4.25
N ALA A 12 7.13 11.44 -4.71
CA ALA A 12 6.86 12.66 -3.97
C ALA A 12 5.89 12.38 -2.82
N ALA A 13 6.21 12.89 -1.63
CA ALA A 13 5.35 12.85 -0.46
C ALA A 13 5.12 14.27 0.06
N VAL A 14 3.98 14.47 0.72
CA VAL A 14 3.63 15.70 1.41
C VAL A 14 3.55 15.45 2.91
N VAL A 15 3.84 16.48 3.70
CA VAL A 15 3.59 16.44 5.14
C VAL A 15 2.10 16.65 5.35
N THR A 16 1.46 15.69 6.02
CA THR A 16 0.03 15.70 6.33
C THR A 16 -0.26 16.14 7.76
N ASP A 17 0.69 15.90 8.67
CA ASP A 17 0.56 16.29 10.07
C ASP A 17 1.93 16.47 10.72
N VAL A 18 1.97 17.19 11.84
CA VAL A 18 3.14 17.39 12.69
C VAL A 18 2.81 16.88 14.09
N MET A 19 3.51 15.83 14.50
CA MET A 19 3.35 15.23 15.82
C MET A 19 3.81 16.18 16.93
N VAL A 20 3.32 15.98 18.15
CA VAL A 20 3.65 16.81 19.33
C VAL A 20 5.15 16.84 19.63
N ASN A 21 5.89 15.80 19.26
CA ASN A 21 7.34 15.72 19.42
C ASN A 21 8.14 16.39 18.28
N GLY A 22 7.46 16.95 17.28
CA GLY A 22 8.07 17.58 16.11
C GLY A 22 8.29 16.66 14.91
N ASN A 23 7.98 15.36 15.02
CA ASN A 23 8.05 14.45 13.88
C ASN A 23 6.96 14.75 12.85
N LEU A 24 7.23 14.43 11.59
CA LEU A 24 6.37 14.73 10.46
C LEU A 24 5.67 13.45 10.00
N VAL A 25 4.36 13.50 9.87
CA VAL A 25 3.59 12.44 9.21
C VAL A 25 3.57 12.74 7.72
N ILE A 26 4.18 11.87 6.92
CA ILE A 26 4.24 12.03 5.47
C ILE A 26 3.28 11.08 4.76
N GLN A 27 2.67 11.54 3.68
CA GLN A 27 1.92 10.71 2.75
C GLN A 27 2.21 11.11 1.31
N GLY A 28 2.39 10.13 0.43
CA GLY A 28 2.61 10.33 -0.99
C GLY A 28 1.79 9.33 -1.80
N ARG A 29 1.21 9.78 -2.90
CA ARG A 29 0.50 8.93 -3.86
C ARG A 29 0.92 9.32 -5.26
N GLN A 30 1.30 8.33 -6.06
CA GLN A 30 1.66 8.52 -7.45
C GLN A 30 1.00 7.44 -8.30
N GLU A 31 0.23 7.86 -9.30
CA GLU A 31 -0.36 6.96 -10.28
C GLU A 31 0.49 6.98 -11.55
N VAL A 32 0.95 5.81 -11.97
CA VAL A 32 1.74 5.63 -13.20
C VAL A 32 0.94 4.73 -14.14
N ARG A 33 0.71 5.21 -15.36
CA ARG A 33 0.02 4.46 -16.40
C ARG A 33 1.02 3.95 -17.43
N THR A 34 1.13 2.63 -17.57
CA THR A 34 2.00 1.99 -18.58
C THR A 34 1.20 0.93 -19.33
N ASN A 35 1.26 0.90 -20.67
CA ASN A 35 0.64 -0.14 -21.51
C ASN A 35 -0.84 -0.46 -21.17
N ARG A 36 -1.63 0.56 -20.84
CA ARG A 36 -3.06 0.48 -20.42
C ARG A 36 -3.31 -0.05 -19.01
N GLU A 37 -2.28 -0.38 -18.24
CA GLU A 37 -2.37 -0.72 -16.82
C GLU A 37 -2.11 0.54 -15.98
N VAL A 38 -2.96 0.78 -14.98
CA VAL A 38 -2.76 1.85 -13.98
C VAL A 38 -2.16 1.22 -12.74
N ARG A 39 -0.98 1.69 -12.37
CA ARG A 39 -0.27 1.29 -11.14
C ARG A 39 -0.32 2.45 -10.16
N GLU A 40 -0.70 2.14 -8.95
CA GLU A 40 -0.73 3.09 -7.85
C GLU A 40 0.42 2.78 -6.91
N LEU A 41 1.21 3.81 -6.63
CA LEU A 41 2.24 3.82 -5.61
C LEU A 41 1.76 4.68 -4.47
N THR A 42 1.74 4.12 -3.26
CA THR A 42 1.49 4.92 -2.05
C THR A 42 2.61 4.72 -1.05
N VAL A 43 2.99 5.80 -0.39
CA VAL A 43 3.90 5.81 0.73
C VAL A 43 3.26 6.57 1.87
N ALA A 44 3.36 6.03 3.08
CA ALA A 44 3.01 6.73 4.30
C ALA A 44 4.00 6.36 5.39
N GLY A 45 4.21 7.26 6.35
CA GLY A 45 5.05 6.99 7.50
C GLY A 45 5.37 8.23 8.29
N ILE A 46 6.23 8.06 9.29
CA ILE A 46 6.66 9.13 10.19
C ILE A 46 8.14 9.38 9.95
N VAL A 47 8.50 10.66 9.78
CA VAL A 47 9.87 11.10 9.50
C VAL A 47 10.28 12.12 10.54
N ARG A 48 11.53 12.04 10.98
CA ARG A 48 12.10 13.07 11.84
C ARG A 48 12.70 14.19 10.98
N PRO A 49 12.52 15.47 11.34
CA PRO A 49 13.04 16.58 10.54
C PRO A 49 14.55 16.49 10.25
N GLU A 50 15.34 15.95 11.18
CA GLU A 50 16.79 15.78 11.03
C GLU A 50 17.21 14.70 10.02
N ASP A 51 16.31 13.78 9.66
CA ASP A 51 16.56 12.76 8.63
C ASP A 51 16.36 13.29 7.20
N ILE A 52 15.84 14.52 7.06
CA ILE A 52 15.62 15.18 5.76
C ILE A 52 16.93 15.81 5.30
N SER A 53 17.43 15.38 4.13
CA SER A 53 18.64 15.96 3.54
C SER A 53 18.42 17.42 3.11
N SER A 54 19.52 18.15 2.87
CA SER A 54 19.47 19.50 2.30
C SER A 54 18.83 19.57 0.91
N ALA A 55 18.67 18.43 0.23
CA ALA A 55 17.98 18.31 -1.04
C ALA A 55 16.48 17.94 -0.89
N ASN A 56 15.92 17.99 0.33
CA ASN A 56 14.55 17.56 0.64
C ASN A 56 14.27 16.08 0.28
N THR A 57 15.24 15.20 0.53
CA THR A 57 15.13 13.76 0.28
C THR A 57 15.34 12.96 1.56
N ILE A 58 14.65 11.82 1.67
CA ILE A 58 14.69 10.92 2.83
C ILE A 58 14.83 9.48 2.32
N ASN A 59 15.71 8.68 2.94
CA ASN A 59 15.83 7.27 2.58
C ASN A 59 14.71 6.45 3.21
N HIS A 60 14.25 5.39 2.53
CA HIS A 60 13.22 4.50 3.04
C HIS A 60 13.54 3.88 4.41
N THR A 61 14.83 3.69 4.72
CA THR A 61 15.32 3.17 6.01
C THR A 61 15.17 4.16 7.17
N GLN A 62 14.96 5.44 6.88
CA GLN A 62 14.80 6.51 7.85
C GLN A 62 13.32 6.84 8.13
N ILE A 63 12.38 6.12 7.50
CA ILE A 63 10.94 6.32 7.69
C ILE A 63 10.45 5.32 8.73
N ALA A 64 9.97 5.83 9.87
CA ALA A 64 9.34 5.02 10.89
C ALA A 64 7.93 4.61 10.45
N GLU A 65 7.54 3.37 10.76
CA GLU A 65 6.27 2.77 10.35
C GLU A 65 5.96 2.92 8.85
N ALA A 66 7.00 2.83 8.01
CA ALA A 66 6.87 2.99 6.57
C ALA A 66 5.88 1.98 5.98
N ARG A 67 4.80 2.48 5.40
CA ARG A 67 3.81 1.72 4.63
C ARG A 67 4.00 2.08 3.17
N ILE A 68 4.58 1.17 2.42
CA ILE A 68 4.79 1.32 0.98
C ILE A 68 3.93 0.28 0.29
N SER A 69 3.02 0.73 -0.57
CA SER A 69 2.24 -0.17 -1.42
C SER A 69 2.52 0.12 -2.89
N TYR A 70 2.71 -0.95 -3.65
CA TYR A 70 2.89 -0.94 -5.09
C TYR A 70 1.90 -1.94 -5.66
N GLY A 71 0.84 -1.47 -6.31
CA GLY A 71 -0.22 -2.34 -6.79
C GLY A 71 -0.98 -1.78 -7.98
N GLY A 72 -1.49 -2.67 -8.82
CA GLY A 72 -2.48 -2.32 -9.83
C GLY A 72 -3.87 -2.25 -9.21
N ARG A 73 -4.72 -1.36 -9.74
CA ARG A 73 -6.16 -1.36 -9.45
C ARG A 73 -6.78 -2.59 -10.17
N GLY A 74 -6.59 -3.80 -9.63
CA GLY A 74 -6.89 -5.05 -10.35
C GLY A 74 -7.26 -6.29 -9.54
N ASP A 75 -6.76 -6.49 -8.32
CA ASP A 75 -6.93 -7.78 -7.59
C ASP A 75 -7.63 -7.67 -6.22
N ILE A 76 -8.46 -6.64 -6.02
CA ILE A 76 -9.29 -6.53 -4.81
C ILE A 76 -10.75 -6.61 -5.23
N THR A 77 -11.20 -7.78 -5.65
CA THR A 77 -12.51 -8.37 -5.33
C THR A 77 -12.61 -9.73 -6.02
N ARG A 78 -11.98 -10.74 -5.43
CA ARG A 78 -12.59 -12.06 -5.41
C ARG A 78 -12.83 -12.42 -3.95
N VAL A 79 -13.75 -11.67 -3.32
CA VAL A 79 -14.44 -12.20 -2.14
C VAL A 79 -15.00 -13.53 -2.62
N GLN A 80 -14.53 -14.58 -1.98
CA GLN A 80 -14.95 -15.95 -2.20
C GLN A 80 -16.45 -16.02 -1.95
N GLY A 81 -17.25 -15.87 -3.00
CA GLY A 81 -18.61 -16.39 -3.00
C GLY A 81 -18.48 -17.90 -2.97
N ALA A 82 -18.32 -18.48 -1.78
CA ALA A 82 -18.54 -19.90 -1.58
C ALA A 82 -19.89 -20.24 -2.23
N PRO A 83 -19.98 -21.25 -3.11
CA PRO A 83 -21.23 -21.58 -3.75
C PRO A 83 -22.23 -21.95 -2.65
N ALA A 84 -23.31 -21.18 -2.55
CA ALA A 84 -24.46 -21.42 -1.68
C ALA A 84 -25.26 -22.66 -2.14
N VAL A 85 -24.57 -23.78 -2.34
CA VAL A 85 -25.13 -25.07 -2.80
C VAL A 85 -25.42 -25.99 -1.60
N GLN A 86 -24.88 -25.68 -0.42
CA GLN A 86 -25.12 -26.47 0.79
C GLN A 86 -26.47 -26.23 1.48
N SER A 87 -27.22 -25.18 1.13
CA SER A 87 -28.54 -24.92 1.72
C SER A 87 -29.74 -25.50 0.94
N LEU A 88 -29.50 -26.16 -0.21
CA LEU A 88 -30.57 -26.78 -1.02
C LEU A 88 -30.73 -28.30 -0.78
N VAL A 89 -29.77 -28.96 -0.15
CA VAL A 89 -29.82 -30.42 0.06
C VAL A 89 -30.75 -30.83 1.21
N GLU A 90 -31.00 -29.95 2.19
CA GLU A 90 -31.84 -30.30 3.36
C GLU A 90 -33.34 -30.04 3.19
N ARG A 91 -33.80 -29.49 2.04
CA ARG A 91 -35.23 -29.17 1.85
C ARG A 91 -36.05 -30.22 1.08
N PHE A 92 -35.44 -31.33 0.64
CA PHE A 92 -36.13 -32.35 -0.17
C PHE A 92 -35.87 -33.82 0.19
N SER A 93 -35.28 -34.12 1.36
CA SER A 93 -35.31 -35.47 1.93
C SER A 93 -36.19 -35.49 3.19
N PRO A 94 -37.52 -35.65 3.04
CA PRO A 94 -38.25 -36.53 3.92
C PRO A 94 -38.02 -37.98 3.45
N PHE A 95 -37.82 -38.89 4.42
CA PHE A 95 -37.48 -40.32 4.32
C PHE A 95 -35.99 -40.64 4.20
#